data_AF-E2BXR3-F1
#
_entry.id   AF-E2BXR3-F1
#
_cell.length_a   1.000
_cell.length_b   1.000
_cell.length_c   1.000
_cell.angle_alpha   90.00
_cell.angle_beta   90.00
_cell.angle_gamma   90.00
#
_symmetry.space_group_name_H-M   'P 1'
#
loop_
_entity.id
_entity.type
_entity.pdbx_description
1 polymer ?
#
loop_
_entity_poly.entity_id
_entity_poly.type
_entity_poly.pdbx_seq_one_letter_code
_entity_poly.pdbx_strand_id
1 'polypeptide(L)'
;MIDKLNIGSEPVFDERIVKIETRTYNPYANTTFRYNNEIRIPIQQQDLYILPCESYLYVKRKVMKQVAVDGATVTLGYNGVAFMFDEIHYGRCGLDDVEIDRNRNVGITSTLKNYVSISSDKNAIMKSAA
;
A
#
# COMPACT_ATOMS: atom_id res chain seq x y z
N MET A 1 15.68 -37.62 -12.85
CA MET A 1 15.03 -37.31 -14.14
C MET A 1 14.46 -35.91 -13.98
N ILE A 2 14.89 -34.95 -14.80
CA ILE A 2 14.62 -33.52 -14.59
C ILE A 2 13.32 -33.18 -15.34
N ASP A 3 12.25 -32.88 -14.60
CA ASP A 3 11.04 -32.28 -15.16
C ASP A 3 11.40 -30.91 -15.72
N LYS A 4 11.58 -30.83 -17.05
CA LYS A 4 11.73 -29.57 -17.76
C LYS A 4 10.37 -28.88 -17.79
N LEU A 5 10.29 -27.70 -17.18
CA LEU A 5 9.12 -26.83 -17.25
C LEU A 5 8.81 -26.50 -18.71
N ASN A 6 7.68 -27.01 -19.21
CA ASN A 6 7.21 -26.73 -20.56
C ASN A 6 6.46 -25.39 -20.57
N ILE A 7 7.10 -24.34 -21.08
CA ILE A 7 6.55 -22.97 -21.10
C ILE A 7 5.45 -22.80 -22.16
N GLY A 8 5.30 -23.76 -23.09
CA GLY A 8 4.31 -23.72 -24.17
C GLY A 8 3.01 -24.47 -23.93
N SER A 9 2.84 -25.16 -22.79
CA SER A 9 1.58 -25.82 -22.45
C SER A 9 0.51 -24.82 -22.01
N GLU A 10 -0.76 -25.17 -22.24
CA GLU A 10 -1.88 -24.37 -21.72
C GLU A 10 -1.74 -24.18 -20.20
N PRO A 11 -1.99 -22.97 -19.68
CA PRO A 11 -1.89 -22.69 -18.26
C PRO A 11 -2.92 -23.53 -17.51
N VAL A 12 -2.44 -24.43 -16.65
CA VAL A 12 -3.30 -25.16 -15.72
C VAL A 12 -3.56 -24.26 -14.52
N PHE A 13 -4.78 -23.76 -14.41
CA PHE A 13 -5.20 -22.98 -13.25
C PHE A 13 -5.61 -23.94 -12.13
N ASP A 14 -4.95 -23.83 -10.98
CA ASP A 14 -5.30 -24.57 -9.78
C ASP A 14 -6.44 -23.87 -9.05
N GLU A 15 -7.66 -24.39 -9.16
CA GLU A 15 -8.87 -23.82 -8.56
C GLU A 15 -9.04 -24.14 -7.06
N ARG A 16 -7.99 -24.61 -6.37
CA ARG A 16 -8.03 -24.94 -4.94
C ARG A 16 -8.32 -23.76 -4.02
N ILE A 17 -8.13 -22.52 -4.48
CA ILE A 17 -8.44 -21.32 -3.71
C ILE A 17 -9.95 -21.09 -3.78
N VAL A 18 -10.67 -21.67 -2.82
CA VAL A 18 -12.14 -21.64 -2.77
C VAL A 18 -12.68 -20.26 -2.34
N LYS A 19 -11.89 -19.47 -1.60
CA LYS A 19 -12.33 -18.19 -1.04
C LYS A 19 -11.17 -17.25 -0.72
N ILE A 20 -11.32 -15.98 -1.08
CA ILE A 20 -10.47 -14.87 -0.62
C ILE A 20 -11.32 -13.99 0.30
N GLU A 21 -10.75 -13.54 1.42
CA GLU A 21 -11.42 -12.67 2.39
C GLU A 21 -10.53 -11.47 2.70
N THR A 22 -11.08 -10.27 2.56
CA THR A 22 -10.37 -9.03 2.92
C THR A 22 -10.66 -8.68 4.37
N ARG A 23 -9.60 -8.41 5.14
CA ARG A 23 -9.70 -7.99 6.55
C ARG A 23 -9.10 -6.60 6.75
N THR A 24 -9.78 -5.79 7.56
CA THR A 24 -9.30 -4.48 7.97
C THR A 24 -8.50 -4.62 9.26
N TYR A 25 -7.24 -4.18 9.23
CA TYR A 25 -6.37 -4.12 10.40
C TYR A 25 -6.15 -2.67 10.80
N ASN A 26 -6.17 -2.41 12.10
CA ASN A 26 -5.85 -1.09 12.62
C ASN A 26 -4.35 -0.99 12.90
N PRO A 27 -3.69 0.09 12.46
CA PRO A 27 -2.29 0.31 12.78
C PRO A 27 -2.11 0.53 14.28
N TYR A 28 -1.07 -0.08 14.82
CA TYR A 28 -0.51 0.27 16.11
C TYR A 28 0.61 1.30 15.90
N ALA A 29 0.47 2.46 16.53
CA ALA A 29 1.48 3.51 16.52
C ALA A 29 1.69 4.02 17.95
N ASN A 30 2.95 4.30 18.29
CA ASN A 30 3.25 5.05 19.51
C ASN A 30 2.60 6.43 19.41
N THR A 31 2.04 6.92 20.51
CA THR A 31 1.08 8.05 20.58
C THR A 31 1.59 9.40 20.06
N THR A 32 2.84 9.49 19.57
CA THR A 32 3.44 10.71 19.02
C THR A 32 3.89 10.48 17.59
N PHE A 33 3.16 11.04 16.61
CA PHE A 33 3.57 11.10 15.20
C PHE A 33 4.62 12.22 14.96
N ARG A 34 5.84 11.99 15.41
CA ARG A 34 7.07 12.72 15.05
C ARG A 34 7.70 12.19 13.75
N TYR A 35 8.89 12.70 13.43
CA TYR A 35 9.71 12.26 12.30
C TYR A 35 10.19 10.82 12.48
N ASN A 36 10.17 10.05 11.39
CA ASN A 36 10.68 8.66 11.29
C ASN A 36 10.00 7.66 12.22
N ASN A 37 8.70 7.84 12.44
CA ASN A 37 7.95 6.84 13.18
C ASN A 37 7.60 5.64 12.33
N GLU A 38 7.67 4.49 12.99
CA GLU A 38 7.23 3.23 12.46
C GLU A 38 5.75 3.00 12.80
N ILE A 39 4.97 2.62 11.80
CA ILE A 39 3.60 2.17 11.96
C ILE A 39 3.60 0.66 11.80
N ARG A 40 3.18 -0.07 12.85
CA ARG A 40 3.14 -1.52 12.83
C ARG A 40 1.71 -2.01 12.70
N ILE A 41 1.48 -2.93 11.77
CA ILE A 41 0.18 -3.59 11.61
C ILE A 41 0.37 -5.05 12.01
N PRO A 42 0.11 -5.41 13.28
CA PRO A 42 0.32 -6.79 13.73
C PRO A 42 -0.76 -7.70 13.14
N ILE A 43 -0.32 -8.75 12.44
CA ILE A 43 -1.21 -9.80 11.96
C ILE A 43 -0.89 -11.05 12.78
N GLN A 44 -1.74 -11.35 13.77
CA GLN A 44 -1.46 -12.35 14.80
C GLN A 44 -1.95 -13.77 14.44
N GLN A 45 -2.51 -13.98 13.25
CA GLN A 45 -3.10 -15.25 12.86
C GLN A 45 -2.09 -16.07 12.05
N GLN A 46 -1.46 -17.05 12.71
CA GLN A 46 -0.44 -17.90 12.10
C GLN A 46 -1.01 -18.91 11.09
N ASP A 47 -2.32 -19.15 11.13
CA ASP A 47 -3.04 -20.08 10.24
C ASP A 47 -3.55 -19.40 8.95
N LEU A 48 -3.28 -18.11 8.76
CA LEU A 48 -3.75 -17.35 7.59
C LEU A 48 -2.64 -17.24 6.54
N TYR A 49 -2.93 -17.68 5.32
CA TYR A 49 -2.11 -17.36 4.16
C TYR A 49 -2.46 -15.97 3.66
N ILE A 50 -1.50 -15.04 3.75
CA ILE A 50 -1.71 -13.63 3.41
C ILE A 50 -1.06 -13.37 2.05
N LEU A 51 -1.79 -12.66 1.20
CA LEU A 51 -1.30 -12.24 -0.10
C LEU A 51 -0.94 -10.74 -0.05
N PRO A 52 0.33 -10.38 0.28
CA PRO A 52 0.71 -8.99 0.47
C PRO A 52 0.64 -8.16 -0.82
N CYS A 53 0.76 -8.79 -2.00
CA CYS A 53 0.69 -8.10 -3.28
C CYS A 53 -0.69 -7.51 -3.61
N GLU A 54 -1.77 -8.00 -2.98
CA GLU A 54 -3.12 -7.44 -3.10
C GLU A 54 -3.50 -6.53 -1.92
N SER A 55 -2.60 -6.33 -0.96
CA SER A 55 -2.85 -5.44 0.16
C SER A 55 -2.73 -3.97 -0.24
N TYR A 56 -3.49 -3.09 0.41
CA TYR A 56 -3.41 -1.65 0.20
C TYR A 56 -3.57 -0.89 1.52
N LEU A 57 -2.92 0.27 1.61
CA LEU A 57 -3.06 1.21 2.72
C LEU A 57 -4.11 2.26 2.39
N TYR A 58 -5.16 2.34 3.20
CA TYR A 58 -6.17 3.38 3.07
C TYR A 58 -5.79 4.61 3.90
N VAL A 59 -5.39 5.69 3.22
CA VAL A 59 -5.01 6.96 3.86
C VAL A 59 -6.13 7.97 3.70
N LYS A 60 -6.74 8.38 4.82
CA LYS A 60 -7.73 9.46 4.85
C LYS A 60 -7.15 10.66 5.59
N ARG A 61 -7.14 11.83 4.95
CA ARG A 61 -6.72 13.11 5.55
C ARG A 61 -7.88 14.10 5.59
N LYS A 62 -8.02 14.82 6.70
CA LYS A 62 -8.86 16.02 6.77
C LYS A 62 -7.94 17.24 6.64
N VAL A 63 -8.20 18.07 5.64
CA VAL A 63 -7.45 19.32 5.41
C VAL A 63 -8.27 20.46 6.01
N MET A 64 -7.67 21.26 6.89
CA MET A 64 -8.30 22.46 7.44
C MET A 64 -7.55 23.69 6.94
N LYS A 65 -8.28 24.73 6.52
CA LYS A 65 -7.67 26.04 6.23
C LYS A 65 -7.36 26.73 7.55
N GLN A 66 -6.13 27.24 7.69
CA GLN A 66 -5.69 27.93 8.90
C GLN A 66 -6.22 29.38 8.96
N VAL A 67 -6.50 29.98 7.79
CA VAL A 67 -7.12 31.30 7.65
C VAL A 67 -8.20 31.21 6.57
N ALA A 68 -9.43 31.60 6.90
CA ALA A 68 -10.52 31.74 5.94
C ALA A 68 -10.29 33.03 5.13
N VAL A 69 -9.41 32.97 4.14
CA VAL A 69 -9.38 34.02 3.11
C VAL A 69 -10.46 33.66 2.09
N ASP A 70 -11.53 34.45 2.08
CA ASP A 70 -12.62 34.33 1.11
C ASP A 70 -12.04 34.36 -0.32
N GLY A 71 -12.30 33.30 -1.09
CA GLY A 71 -11.85 33.18 -2.48
C GLY A 71 -10.49 32.51 -2.72
N ALA A 72 -9.72 32.15 -1.67
CA ALA A 72 -8.46 31.44 -1.88
C ALA A 72 -8.68 29.96 -2.23
N THR A 73 -8.39 29.58 -3.48
CA THR A 73 -8.28 28.19 -3.92
C THR A 73 -7.06 27.57 -3.25
N VAL A 74 -7.30 26.64 -2.31
CA VAL A 74 -6.21 25.86 -1.72
C VAL A 74 -5.94 24.70 -2.65
N THR A 75 -4.87 24.81 -3.43
CA THR A 75 -4.28 23.69 -4.13
C THR A 75 -3.35 22.95 -3.16
N LEU A 76 -3.69 21.73 -2.78
CA LEU A 76 -2.73 20.81 -2.16
C LEU A 76 -1.57 20.63 -3.13
N GLY A 77 -0.36 20.78 -2.62
CA GLY A 77 0.84 20.48 -3.38
C GLY A 77 0.77 19.05 -3.92
N TYR A 78 1.26 18.87 -5.15
CA TYR A 78 1.27 17.59 -5.84
C TYR A 78 1.76 16.46 -4.92
N ASN A 79 0.95 15.41 -4.82
CA ASN A 79 1.34 14.10 -4.33
C ASN A 79 1.93 14.04 -2.91
N GLY A 80 1.30 14.72 -1.94
CA GLY A 80 1.74 14.66 -0.54
C GLY A 80 1.78 13.25 0.06
N VAL A 81 0.99 12.30 -0.47
CA VAL A 81 0.98 10.90 -0.02
C VAL A 81 2.22 10.14 -0.49
N ALA A 82 2.81 10.47 -1.65
CA ALA A 82 4.01 9.79 -2.13
C ALA A 82 5.24 9.99 -1.23
N PHE A 83 5.27 11.06 -0.44
CA PHE A 83 6.36 11.36 0.47
C PHE A 83 6.04 11.03 1.94
N MET A 84 4.87 10.45 2.23
CA MET A 84 4.51 10.07 3.60
C MET A 84 5.28 8.85 4.10
N PHE A 85 5.68 7.96 3.19
CA PHE A 85 6.29 6.67 3.53
C PHE A 85 7.62 6.51 2.80
N ASP A 86 8.69 6.35 3.57
CA ASP A 86 10.04 6.09 3.05
C ASP A 86 10.25 4.60 2.77
N GLU A 87 9.83 3.74 3.71
CA GLU A 87 10.06 2.29 3.64
C GLU A 87 8.85 1.52 4.15
N ILE A 88 8.56 0.40 3.51
CA ILE A 88 7.67 -0.64 4.02
C ILE A 88 8.46 -1.94 4.10
N HIS A 89 8.34 -2.64 5.21
CA HIS A 89 8.89 -3.97 5.40
C HIS A 89 7.75 -4.91 5.78
N TYR A 90 7.75 -6.09 5.18
CA TYR A 90 6.89 -7.19 5.58
C TYR A 90 7.78 -8.24 6.23
N GLY A 91 7.53 -8.49 7.51
CA GLY A 91 8.29 -9.44 8.32
C GLY A 91 7.36 -10.27 9.19
N ARG A 92 7.87 -11.39 9.68
CA ARG A 92 7.12 -12.25 10.60
C ARG A 92 7.17 -11.64 12.00
N CYS A 93 6.02 -11.21 12.51
CA CYS A 93 5.91 -10.66 13.87
C CYS A 93 6.16 -11.78 14.91
N GLY A 94 7.38 -11.86 15.46
CA GLY A 94 7.80 -12.92 16.37
C GLY A 94 9.28 -12.80 16.78
N LEU A 95 9.77 -13.80 17.53
CA LEU A 95 11.08 -13.81 18.21
C LEU A 95 12.31 -13.61 17.29
N ASP A 96 12.19 -13.88 15.98
CA ASP A 96 13.34 -13.92 15.06
C ASP A 96 13.33 -12.83 13.97
N ASP A 97 12.38 -11.89 14.00
CA ASP A 97 12.23 -10.74 13.07
C ASP A 97 12.74 -11.01 11.64
N VAL A 98 12.21 -12.07 11.02
CA VAL A 98 12.63 -12.45 9.68
C VAL A 98 11.95 -11.53 8.68
N GLU A 99 12.74 -10.64 8.06
CA GLU A 99 12.33 -9.84 6.90
C GLU A 99 12.02 -10.76 5.72
N ILE A 100 10.79 -10.68 5.21
CA ILE A 100 10.33 -11.43 4.04
C ILE A 100 10.45 -10.56 2.79
N ASP A 101 10.03 -9.31 2.89
CA ASP A 101 10.11 -8.33 1.81
C ASP A 101 10.37 -6.92 2.36
N ARG A 102 11.09 -6.12 1.58
CA ARG A 102 11.43 -4.75 1.93
C ARG A 102 11.41 -3.90 0.67
N ASN A 103 10.67 -2.80 0.71
CA ASN A 103 10.58 -1.87 -0.39
C ASN A 103 10.75 -0.43 0.08
N ARG A 104 11.55 0.33 -0.66
CA ARG A 104 11.84 1.74 -0.40
C ARG A 104 11.13 2.63 -1.41
N ASN A 105 10.89 3.87 -1.03
CA ASN A 105 10.17 4.87 -1.83
C ASN A 105 8.80 4.35 -2.29
N VAL A 106 8.09 3.66 -1.39
CA VAL A 106 6.82 3.00 -1.68
C VAL A 106 5.75 3.98 -2.15
N GLY A 107 5.76 5.20 -1.62
CA GLY A 107 4.83 6.23 -2.06
C GLY A 107 5.07 6.68 -3.52
N ILE A 108 6.33 6.87 -3.92
CA ILE A 108 6.68 7.27 -5.30
C ILE A 108 6.38 6.14 -6.28
N THR A 109 6.85 4.93 -5.98
CA THR A 109 6.68 3.76 -6.86
C THR A 109 5.21 3.37 -7.02
N SER A 110 4.42 3.39 -5.95
CA SER A 110 2.97 3.13 -6.04
C SER A 110 2.25 4.20 -6.84
N THR A 111 2.59 5.49 -6.66
CA THR A 111 1.93 6.55 -7.43
C THR A 111 2.30 6.49 -8.91
N LEU A 112 3.55 6.15 -9.23
CA LEU A 112 3.99 5.96 -10.61
C LEU A 112 3.28 4.76 -11.27
N LYS A 113 3.20 3.62 -10.58
CA LYS A 113 2.42 2.46 -11.03
C LYS A 113 0.95 2.83 -11.24
N ASN A 114 0.38 3.57 -10.30
CA ASN A 114 -1.01 4.00 -10.39
C ASN A 114 -1.24 4.93 -11.59
N TYR A 115 -0.31 5.84 -11.88
CA TYR A 115 -0.38 6.73 -13.05
C TYR A 115 -0.39 5.96 -14.37
N VAL A 116 0.39 4.88 -14.48
CA VAL A 116 0.46 4.03 -15.68
C VAL A 116 -0.77 3.12 -15.81
N SER A 117 -1.33 2.65 -14.69
CA SER A 117 -2.48 1.74 -14.67
C SER A 117 -3.84 2.44 -14.78
N ILE A 118 -3.88 3.76 -14.61
CA ILE A 118 -5.12 4.54 -14.63
C ILE A 118 -5.45 5.00 -16.05
N SER A 119 -6.72 4.82 -16.45
CA SER A 119 -7.23 5.39 -17.71
C SER A 119 -7.19 6.92 -17.68
N SER A 120 -7.05 7.53 -18.86
CA SER A 120 -6.94 8.97 -19.07
C SER A 120 -7.95 9.80 -18.26
N ASP A 121 -9.19 9.30 -18.16
CA ASP A 121 -10.30 9.97 -17.47
C ASP A 121 -10.12 10.02 -15.95
N LYS A 122 -9.62 8.93 -15.35
CA LYS A 122 -9.36 8.84 -13.90
C LYS A 122 -8.11 9.64 -13.50
N ASN A 123 -7.19 9.87 -14.44
CA ASN A 123 -6.01 10.71 -14.24
C ASN A 123 -6.39 12.19 -14.03
N ALA A 124 -7.43 12.68 -14.73
CA ALA A 124 -7.95 14.02 -14.54
C ALA A 124 -8.50 14.22 -13.11
N ILE A 125 -9.15 13.20 -12.54
CA ILE A 125 -9.67 13.23 -11.17
C ILE A 125 -8.51 13.29 -10.14
N MET A 126 -7.41 12.57 -10.38
CA MET A 126 -6.22 12.66 -9.52
C MET A 126 -5.55 14.03 -9.53
N LYS A 127 -5.56 14.74 -10.67
CA LYS A 127 -5.10 16.14 -10.73
C LYS A 127 -5.97 17.07 -9.88
N SER A 128 -7.27 16.76 -9.74
CA SER A 128 -8.25 17.52 -8.96
C SER A 128 -8.43 17.06 -7.51
N ALA A 129 -7.86 15.93 -7.11
CA ALA A 129 -7.77 15.48 -5.71
C ALA A 129 -6.55 16.07 -4.99
N ALA A 130 -5.88 17.03 -5.66
CA ALA A 130 -5.10 18.08 -5.05
C ALA A 130 -6.02 19.08 -4.31
#